data_AF-A0A010Q8D6-F1
#
_entry.id   AF-A0A010Q8D6-F1
#
_cell.length_a   1.000
_cell.length_b   1.000
_cell.length_c   1.000
_cell.angle_alpha   90.00
_cell.angle_beta   90.00
_cell.angle_gamma   90.00
#
_symmetry.space_group_name_H-M   'P 1'
#
loop_
_entity.id
_entity.type
_entity.pdbx_description
1 polymer ?
#
loop_
_entity_poly.entity_id
_entity_poly.type
_entity_poly.pdbx_seq_one_letter_code
_entity_poly.pdbx_strand_id
1 'polypeptide(L)'
;MAELLKGLVADLQTLMPAPDLDLTHGNILALDTSLTHNLIVWLGQAQVRTADQEAGANAKLAAMTAELKAYVEANGKETVWKYLNYVNPAQGPISTYGEDNVRFLKKIAAMYDQLAFSRLGYREVSRFLRWCYEIPL
;
A
#
# COMPACT_ATOMS: atom_id res chain seq x y z
N MET A 1 -4.65 0.62 -22.60
CA MET A 1 -4.83 0.90 -21.16
C MET A 1 -4.21 2.24 -20.78
N ALA A 2 -2.95 2.51 -21.14
CA ALA A 2 -2.28 3.79 -20.84
C ALA A 2 -3.05 5.06 -21.24
N GLU A 3 -3.65 5.11 -22.44
CA GLU A 3 -4.42 6.30 -22.88
C GLU A 3 -5.74 6.51 -22.13
N LEU A 4 -6.42 5.43 -21.73
CA LEU A 4 -7.59 5.52 -20.84
C LEU A 4 -7.21 6.00 -19.44
N LEU A 5 -6.05 5.54 -18.95
CA LEU A 5 -5.52 5.94 -17.65
C LEU A 5 -5.13 7.42 -17.63
N LYS A 6 -4.52 7.92 -18.72
CA LYS A 6 -4.20 9.35 -18.91
C LYS A 6 -5.44 10.24 -18.79
N GLY A 7 -6.50 9.92 -19.54
CA GLY A 7 -7.74 10.68 -19.51
C GLY A 7 -8.35 10.72 -18.11
N LEU A 8 -8.46 9.55 -17.46
CA LEU A 8 -9.00 9.45 -16.11
C LEU A 8 -8.22 10.26 -15.07
N VAL A 9 -6.88 10.23 -15.12
CA VAL A 9 -6.03 11.00 -14.18
C VAL A 9 -6.24 12.50 -14.37
N ALA A 10 -6.32 12.98 -15.61
CA ALA A 10 -6.57 14.39 -15.89
C ALA A 10 -7.96 14.85 -15.41
N ASP A 11 -8.98 14.03 -15.62
CA ASP A 11 -10.34 14.31 -15.18
C ASP A 11 -10.44 14.36 -13.65
N LEU A 12 -9.83 13.39 -12.96
CA LEU A 12 -9.82 13.34 -11.48
C LEU A 12 -9.08 14.54 -10.86
N GLN A 13 -7.96 14.97 -11.46
CA GLN A 13 -7.24 16.16 -10.98
C GLN A 13 -8.06 17.45 -11.12
N THR A 14 -8.94 17.52 -12.12
CA THR A 14 -9.84 18.65 -12.33
C THR A 14 -11.01 18.65 -11.33
N LEU A 15 -11.55 17.46 -11.04
CA LEU A 15 -12.69 17.29 -10.13
C LEU A 15 -12.32 17.36 -8.65
N MET A 16 -11.09 16.97 -8.31
CA MET A 16 -10.58 16.93 -6.94
C MET A 16 -9.34 17.84 -6.82
N PRO A 17 -9.51 19.17 -6.76
CA PRO A 17 -8.41 20.07 -6.46
C PRO A 17 -7.82 19.72 -5.10
N ALA A 18 -6.50 19.88 -4.94
CA ALA A 18 -5.83 19.51 -3.70
C ALA A 18 -6.45 20.24 -2.52
N PRO A 19 -6.98 19.51 -1.52
CA PRO A 19 -7.49 20.15 -0.32
C PRO A 19 -6.32 20.79 0.44
N ASP A 20 -6.56 21.94 1.06
CA ASP A 20 -5.63 22.57 2.00
C ASP A 20 -5.68 21.79 3.32
N LEU A 21 -5.11 20.58 3.31
CA LEU A 21 -5.01 19.71 4.48
C LEU A 21 -3.82 20.15 5.30
N ASP A 22 -4.07 20.57 6.53
CA ASP A 22 -3.02 20.75 7.52
C ASP A 22 -2.47 19.38 7.93
N LEU A 23 -1.47 18.90 7.19
CA LEU A 23 -0.73 17.67 7.47
C LEU A 23 0.41 17.90 8.47
N THR A 24 0.56 19.10 9.07
CA THR A 24 1.74 19.45 9.90
C THR A 24 1.80 18.68 11.22
N HIS A 25 0.71 18.04 11.62
CA HIS A 25 0.64 17.18 12.78
C HIS A 25 0.98 15.75 12.35
N GLY A 26 2.26 15.39 12.45
CA GLY A 26 2.82 14.13 11.97
C GLY A 26 1.92 12.91 12.23
N ASN A 27 1.78 12.06 11.23
CA ASN A 27 0.90 10.89 11.29
C ASN A 27 1.69 9.58 11.12
N ILE A 28 1.14 8.50 11.67
CA ILE A 28 1.79 7.17 11.65
C ILE A 28 1.96 6.60 10.23
N LEU A 29 1.26 7.17 9.25
CA LEU A 29 1.30 6.79 7.84
C LEU A 29 2.37 7.58 7.06
N ALA A 30 3.06 8.55 7.69
CA ALA A 30 4.02 9.48 7.09
C ALA A 30 3.50 10.32 5.91
N LEU A 31 2.17 10.49 5.78
CA LEU A 31 1.60 11.20 4.64
C LEU A 31 2.05 12.67 4.57
N ASP A 32 2.39 13.26 5.71
CA ASP A 32 2.93 14.61 5.85
C ASP A 32 4.31 14.78 5.22
N THR A 33 5.08 13.70 5.11
CA THR A 33 6.42 13.70 4.51
C THR A 33 6.45 13.09 3.12
N SER A 34 5.55 12.14 2.82
CA SER A 34 5.53 11.41 1.56
C SER A 34 4.55 11.95 0.51
N LEU A 35 3.56 12.77 0.89
CA LEU A 35 2.58 13.34 -0.03
C LEU A 35 2.71 14.86 -0.13
N THR A 36 3.42 15.32 -1.17
CA THR A 36 3.48 16.74 -1.54
C THR A 36 2.35 17.14 -2.51
N HIS A 37 1.57 16.17 -2.98
CA HIS A 37 0.48 16.32 -3.95
C HIS A 37 -0.65 15.32 -3.70
N ASN A 38 -1.79 15.53 -4.35
CA ASN A 38 -2.90 14.57 -4.36
C ASN A 38 -2.45 13.18 -4.81
N LEU A 39 -2.89 12.17 -4.07
CA LEU A 39 -2.65 10.78 -4.39
C LEU A 39 -3.91 10.13 -4.95
N ILE A 40 -3.76 9.32 -6.00
CA ILE A 40 -4.77 8.36 -6.42
C ILE A 40 -4.33 6.98 -5.95
N VAL A 41 -5.15 6.34 -5.12
CA VAL A 41 -4.93 4.94 -4.72
C VAL A 41 -5.59 4.04 -5.75
N TRP A 42 -4.77 3.22 -6.42
CA TRP A 42 -5.26 2.25 -7.39
C TRP A 42 -5.40 0.87 -6.74
N LEU A 43 -6.57 0.26 -6.91
CA LEU A 43 -6.88 -1.09 -6.44
C LEU A 43 -7.19 -1.99 -7.64
N GLY A 44 -6.32 -2.98 -7.88
CA GLY A 44 -6.58 -4.09 -8.79
C GLY A 44 -7.11 -5.30 -8.03
N GLN A 45 -8.30 -5.78 -8.37
CA GLN A 45 -8.89 -6.98 -7.77
C GLN A 45 -9.33 -7.97 -8.84
N ALA A 46 -9.15 -9.26 -8.57
CA ALA A 46 -9.73 -10.34 -9.33
C ALA A 46 -10.52 -11.26 -8.40
N GLN A 47 -11.66 -11.75 -8.87
CA GLN A 47 -12.42 -12.80 -8.20
C GLN A 47 -12.33 -14.06 -9.05
N VAL A 48 -11.91 -15.17 -8.43
CA VAL A 48 -11.73 -16.45 -9.10
C VAL A 48 -12.57 -17.52 -8.42
N ARG A 49 -12.86 -18.62 -9.14
CA ARG A 49 -13.68 -19.72 -8.61
C ARG A 49 -12.83 -20.86 -8.04
N THR A 50 -11.57 -20.98 -8.46
CA THR A 50 -10.67 -22.07 -8.06
C THR A 50 -9.28 -21.55 -7.72
N ALA A 51 -8.53 -22.32 -6.91
CA ALA A 51 -7.15 -22.01 -6.57
C ALA A 51 -6.22 -22.00 -7.81
N ASP A 52 -6.45 -22.89 -8.78
CA ASP A 52 -5.67 -22.91 -10.03
C ASP A 52 -5.84 -21.63 -10.85
N GLN A 53 -7.02 -21.01 -10.79
CA GLN A 53 -7.27 -19.71 -11.43
C GLN A 53 -6.59 -18.55 -10.68
N GLU A 54 -6.40 -18.68 -9.37
CA GLU A 54 -5.79 -17.65 -8.51
C GLU A 54 -4.36 -17.32 -8.95
N ALA A 55 -3.55 -18.34 -9.25
CA ALA A 55 -2.18 -18.14 -9.73
C ALA A 55 -2.15 -17.32 -11.03
N GLY A 56 -3.02 -17.65 -11.98
CA GLY A 56 -3.15 -16.91 -13.24
C GLY A 56 -3.66 -15.48 -13.06
N ALA A 57 -4.61 -15.27 -12.13
CA ALA A 57 -5.10 -13.94 -11.79
C ALA A 57 -4.02 -13.07 -11.12
N ASN A 58 -3.27 -13.64 -10.17
CA ASN A 58 -2.16 -12.96 -9.51
C ASN A 58 -1.07 -12.54 -10.50
N ALA A 59 -0.70 -13.41 -11.44
CA ALA A 59 0.27 -13.09 -12.49
C ALA A 59 -0.19 -11.90 -13.37
N LYS A 60 -1.47 -11.88 -13.75
CA LYS A 60 -2.03 -10.76 -14.54
C LYS A 60 -2.11 -9.45 -13.77
N LEU A 61 -2.53 -9.50 -12.50
CA LEU A 61 -2.56 -8.32 -11.61
C LEU A 61 -1.15 -7.76 -11.37
N ALA A 62 -0.15 -8.63 -11.19
CA ALA A 62 1.24 -8.24 -11.03
C ALA A 62 1.78 -7.55 -12.30
N ALA A 63 1.51 -8.10 -13.49
CA ALA A 63 1.90 -7.49 -14.75
C ALA A 63 1.27 -6.11 -14.94
N MET A 64 -0.05 -5.98 -14.70
CA MET A 64 -0.75 -4.69 -14.77
C MET A 64 -0.20 -3.66 -13.76
N THR A 65 0.13 -4.11 -12.54
CA THR A 65 0.74 -3.24 -11.51
C THR A 65 2.12 -2.76 -11.94
N ALA A 66 2.93 -3.63 -12.57
CA ALA A 66 4.26 -3.28 -13.08
C ALA A 66 4.16 -2.26 -14.23
N GLU A 67 3.22 -2.42 -15.16
CA GLU A 67 2.96 -1.45 -16.23
C GLU A 67 2.54 -0.09 -15.67
N LEU A 68 1.63 -0.08 -14.68
CA LEU A 68 1.18 1.15 -14.03
C LEU A 68 2.34 1.85 -13.31
N LYS A 69 3.18 1.09 -12.58
CA LYS A 69 4.36 1.60 -11.89
C LYS A 69 5.34 2.24 -12.87
N ALA A 70 5.68 1.56 -13.95
CA ALA A 70 6.55 2.10 -14.99
C ALA A 70 5.97 3.39 -15.61
N TYR A 71 4.66 3.43 -15.81
CA TYR A 71 3.98 4.63 -16.32
C TYR A 71 4.08 5.82 -15.35
N VAL A 72 3.79 5.63 -14.06
CA VAL A 72 3.84 6.74 -13.08
C VAL A 72 5.28 7.20 -12.82
N GLU A 73 6.24 6.27 -12.82
CA GLU A 73 7.69 6.56 -12.75
C GLU A 73 8.12 7.45 -13.92
N ALA A 74 7.78 7.06 -15.15
CA ALA A 74 8.13 7.82 -16.36
C ALA A 74 7.53 9.24 -16.38
N ASN A 75 6.49 9.50 -15.60
CA ASN A 75 5.84 10.81 -15.48
C ASN A 75 6.19 11.56 -14.18
N GLY A 76 7.09 11.02 -13.35
CA GLY A 76 7.46 11.65 -12.07
C GLY A 76 6.28 11.77 -11.10
N LYS A 77 5.32 10.84 -11.15
CA LYS A 77 4.11 10.79 -10.30
C LYS A 77 4.07 9.57 -9.40
N GLU A 78 5.18 8.84 -9.28
CA GLU A 78 5.26 7.72 -8.35
C GLU A 78 5.17 8.22 -6.89
N THR A 79 4.47 7.45 -6.06
CA THR A 79 4.63 7.51 -4.60
C THR A 79 5.24 6.20 -4.10
N VAL A 80 6.08 6.30 -3.07
CA VAL A 80 6.55 5.12 -2.34
C VAL A 80 5.48 4.56 -1.41
N TRP A 81 4.49 5.38 -1.02
CA TRP A 81 3.50 5.06 -0.01
C TRP A 81 2.46 4.04 -0.51
N LYS A 82 2.09 3.07 0.35
CA LYS A 82 1.09 2.05 0.05
C LYS A 82 0.01 1.95 1.12
N TYR A 83 -1.24 1.80 0.69
CA TYR A 83 -2.37 1.75 1.61
C TYR A 83 -2.62 0.34 2.16
N LEU A 84 -2.26 0.12 3.43
CA LEU A 84 -2.25 -1.17 4.12
C LEU A 84 -3.52 -2.02 3.90
N ASN A 85 -4.69 -1.39 3.94
CA ASN A 85 -5.97 -2.10 3.95
C ASN A 85 -6.26 -2.89 2.66
N TYR A 86 -5.60 -2.56 1.55
CA TYR A 86 -5.89 -3.13 0.24
C TYR A 86 -4.65 -3.61 -0.52
N VAL A 87 -3.51 -3.77 0.14
CA VAL A 87 -2.32 -4.30 -0.54
C VAL A 87 -2.35 -5.82 -0.65
N ASN A 88 -1.52 -6.33 -1.56
CA ASN A 88 -1.12 -7.73 -1.63
C ASN A 88 0.11 -7.98 -0.71
N PRO A 89 0.26 -9.18 -0.12
CA PRO A 89 1.46 -9.57 0.65
C PRO A 89 2.81 -9.19 0.05
N ALA A 90 2.96 -9.37 -1.25
CA ALA A 90 4.21 -9.12 -1.95
C ALA A 90 4.60 -7.63 -1.97
N GLN A 91 3.72 -6.73 -1.55
CA GLN A 91 3.94 -5.29 -1.67
C GLN A 91 4.56 -4.62 -0.44
N GLY A 92 4.62 -5.28 0.73
CA GLY A 92 5.30 -4.76 1.92
C GLY A 92 4.91 -3.32 2.31
N PRO A 93 3.63 -3.06 2.68
CA PRO A 93 3.11 -1.70 2.86
C PRO A 93 3.74 -0.93 4.01
N ILE A 94 4.04 -1.60 5.13
CA ILE A 94 4.53 -0.93 6.34
C ILE A 94 5.91 -0.31 6.14
N SER A 95 6.78 -0.93 5.33
CA SER A 95 8.10 -0.37 5.04
C SER A 95 8.04 0.98 4.31
N THR A 96 6.87 1.34 3.76
CA THR A 96 6.67 2.60 3.05
C THR A 96 6.31 3.79 3.94
N TYR A 97 6.12 3.57 5.25
CA TYR A 97 5.70 4.63 6.20
C TYR A 97 6.87 5.43 6.77
N GLY A 98 8.08 5.25 6.26
CA GLY A 98 9.27 5.91 6.76
C GLY A 98 9.90 5.19 7.96
N GLU A 99 11.22 5.32 8.08
CA GLU A 99 12.01 4.54 9.03
C GLU A 99 11.61 4.78 10.49
N ASP A 100 11.37 6.03 10.87
CA ASP A 100 11.00 6.40 12.24
C ASP A 100 9.65 5.83 12.67
N ASN A 101 8.65 5.90 11.78
CA ASN A 101 7.34 5.31 12.04
C ASN A 101 7.41 3.79 12.10
N VAL A 102 8.19 3.15 11.21
CA VAL A 102 8.42 1.70 11.26
C VAL A 102 9.09 1.29 12.57
N ARG A 103 10.10 2.04 13.02
CA ARG A 103 10.80 1.82 14.29
C ARG A 103 9.87 1.98 15.48
N PHE A 104 9.02 3.00 15.46
CA PHE A 104 7.99 3.21 16.48
C PHE A 104 7.00 2.05 16.52
N LEU A 105 6.46 1.63 15.36
CA LEU A 105 5.55 0.48 15.27
C LEU A 105 6.19 -0.80 15.80
N LYS A 106 7.47 -1.05 15.45
CA LYS A 106 8.24 -2.17 16.00
C LYS A 106 8.36 -2.10 17.53
N LYS A 107 8.64 -0.92 18.09
CA LYS A 107 8.72 -0.69 19.54
C LYS A 107 7.38 -0.96 20.23
N ILE A 108 6.28 -0.41 19.70
CA ILE A 108 4.93 -0.65 20.22
C ILE A 108 4.58 -2.15 20.16
N ALA A 109 4.83 -2.80 19.02
CA ALA A 109 4.60 -4.24 18.87
C ALA A 109 5.40 -5.05 19.90
N ALA A 110 6.67 -4.73 20.14
CA ALA A 110 7.47 -5.42 21.14
C ALA A 110 6.94 -5.22 22.58
N MET A 111 6.37 -4.05 22.90
CA MET A 111 5.83 -3.78 24.24
C MET A 111 4.51 -4.51 24.50
N TYR A 112 3.62 -4.57 23.50
CA TYR A 112 2.25 -5.05 23.68
C TYR A 112 2.00 -6.46 23.11
N ASP A 113 2.86 -6.97 22.23
CA ASP A 113 2.79 -8.31 21.63
C ASP A 113 3.99 -9.17 22.05
N GLN A 114 4.32 -9.16 23.34
CA GLN A 114 5.50 -9.83 23.92
C GLN A 114 5.51 -11.34 23.70
N LEU A 115 4.33 -11.98 23.59
CA LEU A 115 4.19 -13.40 23.30
C LEU A 115 4.01 -13.70 21.81
N ALA A 116 4.13 -12.68 20.95
CA ALA A 116 3.76 -12.78 19.54
C ALA A 116 2.35 -13.38 19.35
N PHE A 117 1.43 -13.11 20.28
CA PHE A 117 0.05 -13.60 20.27
C PHE A 117 -0.67 -13.16 18.99
N SER A 118 -0.39 -11.95 18.54
CA SER A 118 -0.88 -11.43 17.27
C SER A 118 -0.33 -12.22 16.07
N ARG A 119 0.88 -12.80 16.20
CA ARG A 119 1.51 -13.69 15.23
C ARG A 119 1.00 -15.14 15.34
N LEU A 120 0.51 -15.59 16.49
CA LEU A 120 0.27 -17.01 16.80
C LEU A 120 -1.22 -17.45 16.91
N GLY A 121 -2.21 -16.56 16.90
CA GLY A 121 -3.49 -16.87 17.57
C GLY A 121 -4.80 -17.01 16.81
N TYR A 122 -4.98 -16.45 15.61
CA TYR A 122 -6.25 -16.45 14.87
C TYR A 122 -5.95 -16.62 13.38
N ARG A 123 -6.33 -17.74 12.76
CA ARG A 123 -5.89 -18.11 11.39
C ARG A 123 -6.04 -17.00 10.33
N GLU A 124 -6.99 -16.09 10.49
CA GLU A 124 -7.21 -14.99 9.54
C GLU A 124 -6.55 -13.67 9.95
N VAL A 125 -6.65 -13.26 11.24
CA VAL A 125 -6.02 -12.02 11.74
C VAL A 125 -4.50 -12.18 11.92
N SER A 126 -4.03 -13.37 12.27
CA SER A 126 -2.61 -13.69 12.43
C SER A 126 -1.90 -13.87 11.10
N ARG A 127 -2.61 -14.18 10.01
CA ARG A 127 -2.03 -14.01 8.67
C ARG A 127 -1.79 -12.53 8.42
N PHE A 128 -2.80 -11.68 8.58
CA PHE A 128 -2.68 -10.22 8.37
C PHE A 128 -1.60 -9.54 9.22
N LEU A 129 -1.44 -9.91 10.50
CA LEU A 129 -0.41 -9.31 11.36
C LEU A 129 0.98 -9.89 11.10
N ARG A 130 1.12 -11.20 10.86
CA ARG A 130 2.41 -11.76 10.38
C ARG A 130 2.82 -11.16 9.02
N TRP A 131 1.85 -10.91 8.16
CA TRP A 131 1.92 -10.28 6.83
C TRP A 131 2.32 -8.80 6.83
N CYS A 132 1.95 -8.05 7.86
CA CYS A 132 2.34 -6.65 8.04
C CYS A 132 3.77 -6.48 8.56
N TYR A 133 4.23 -7.41 9.40
CA TYR A 133 5.40 -7.21 10.28
C TYR A 133 6.59 -8.12 10.01
N GLU A 134 6.57 -8.97 8.97
CA GLU A 134 7.77 -9.69 8.47
C GLU A 134 8.74 -8.73 7.77
N ILE A 135 9.35 -7.86 8.57
CA ILE A 135 10.61 -7.19 8.25
C ILE A 135 11.70 -8.15 8.75
N PRO A 136 12.63 -8.62 7.91
CA PRO A 136 13.74 -9.45 8.39
C PRO A 136 14.48 -8.68 9.49
N LEU A 137 14.80 -9.40 10.58
CA LEU A 137 15.69 -8.93 11.63
C LEU A 137 17.10 -8.72 11.07
#